data_AF-A0A2V6Z900-F1
#
_entry.id   AF-A0A2V6Z900-F1
#
_cell.length_a   1.000
_cell.length_b   1.000
_cell.length_c   1.000
_cell.angle_alpha   90.00
_cell.angle_beta   90.00
_cell.angle_gamma   90.00
#
_symmetry.space_group_name_H-M   'P 1'
#
loop_
_entity.id
_entity.type
_entity.pdbx_description
1 polymer ?
#
loop_
_entity_poly.entity_id
_entity_poly.type
_entity_poly.pdbx_seq_one_letter_code
_entity_poly.pdbx_strand_id
1 'polypeptide(L)'
;MNYRMGLSILASVAVLSLGGSTGGQAQQSEMSFFVTSAGPGKGGDLGGLSGADQRCQLLGGAAGAGTKTWHAYLSTQGTGAVNARDRIGRGPWQNAKGIVIAKDLAELHGKNDITKQTALTEKGEMVNGRGDTPNMHDILTGSQPDGTAFAAGEDRTCGNWTKSGQGAAMVGHHDRQGLRDDDASKSWNSSHPSRGPEGGCSQNDLKSTGGNGLFYCFATK
;
A
#
# COMPACT_ATOMS: atom_id res chain seq x y z
N MET A 1 -62.02 56.71 -7.41
CA MET A 1 -61.91 55.27 -7.72
C MET A 1 -60.47 54.99 -8.10
N ASN A 2 -59.68 54.51 -7.13
CA ASN A 2 -58.24 54.29 -7.29
C ASN A 2 -58.01 52.79 -7.43
N TYR A 3 -57.57 52.33 -8.61
CA TYR A 3 -57.06 50.97 -8.78
C TYR A 3 -55.57 50.95 -8.44
N ARG A 4 -55.21 50.35 -7.31
CA ARG A 4 -53.83 49.98 -6.99
C ARG A 4 -53.55 48.60 -7.57
N MET A 5 -52.68 48.56 -8.58
CA MET A 5 -52.18 47.33 -9.19
C MET A 5 -51.08 46.76 -8.29
N GLY A 6 -51.38 45.66 -7.59
CA GLY A 6 -50.41 44.93 -6.77
C GLY A 6 -49.60 43.98 -7.65
N LEU A 7 -48.29 44.23 -7.77
CA LEU A 7 -47.37 43.36 -8.48
C LEU A 7 -46.79 42.34 -7.49
N SER A 8 -47.31 41.11 -7.51
CA SER A 8 -46.80 39.99 -6.72
C SER A 8 -45.51 39.45 -7.32
N ILE A 9 -44.38 39.67 -6.65
CA ILE A 9 -43.10 39.03 -6.97
C ILE A 9 -43.08 37.65 -6.31
N LEU A 10 -43.25 36.60 -7.12
CA LEU A 10 -42.98 35.21 -6.70
C LEU A 10 -41.47 34.97 -6.72
N ALA A 11 -40.84 34.98 -5.56
CA ALA A 11 -39.46 34.54 -5.38
C ALA A 11 -39.44 33.02 -5.18
N SER A 12 -39.13 32.28 -6.25
CA SER A 12 -38.90 30.83 -6.18
C SER A 12 -37.54 30.54 -5.54
N VAL A 13 -37.55 30.15 -4.26
CA VAL A 13 -36.36 29.61 -3.58
C VAL A 13 -36.20 28.15 -4.03
N ALA A 14 -35.31 27.90 -4.99
CA ALA A 14 -34.85 26.56 -5.31
C ALA A 14 -33.91 26.08 -4.20
N VAL A 15 -34.42 25.25 -3.29
CA VAL A 15 -33.61 24.51 -2.32
C VAL A 15 -32.92 23.39 -3.08
N LEU A 16 -31.63 23.56 -3.41
CA LEU A 16 -30.77 22.46 -3.83
C LEU A 16 -30.46 21.58 -2.61
N SER A 17 -31.15 20.46 -2.49
CA SER A 17 -30.83 19.39 -1.57
C SER A 17 -29.54 18.68 -2.00
N LEU A 18 -28.51 18.77 -1.15
CA LEU A 18 -27.33 17.91 -1.21
C LEU A 18 -27.72 16.46 -0.91
N GLY A 19 -27.39 15.55 -1.82
CA GLY A 19 -27.13 14.14 -1.52
C GLY A 19 -25.96 13.73 -2.43
N GLY A 20 -24.80 13.29 -1.96
CA GLY A 20 -24.48 12.62 -0.71
C GLY A 20 -23.61 11.41 -1.07
N SER A 21 -22.40 11.63 -1.59
CA SER A 21 -21.38 10.60 -1.77
C SER A 21 -20.64 10.33 -0.45
N THR A 22 -21.37 10.17 0.65
CA THR A 22 -20.79 9.93 1.99
C THR A 22 -20.40 8.47 2.22
N GLY A 23 -20.91 7.53 1.41
CA GLY A 23 -20.60 6.10 1.56
C GLY A 23 -19.16 5.72 1.22
N GLY A 24 -18.57 6.37 0.19
CA GLY A 24 -17.20 6.07 -0.25
C GLY A 24 -16.12 6.46 0.77
N GLN A 25 -16.25 7.64 1.38
CA GLN A 25 -15.31 8.09 2.41
C GLN A 25 -15.48 7.35 3.74
N ALA A 26 -16.72 7.00 4.11
CA ALA A 26 -16.97 6.23 5.34
C ALA A 26 -16.38 4.82 5.29
N GLN A 27 -16.35 4.19 4.10
CA GLN A 27 -15.73 2.88 3.93
C GLN A 27 -14.20 2.96 3.94
N GLN A 28 -13.63 4.06 3.44
CA GLN A 28 -12.19 4.33 3.47
C GLN A 28 -11.67 4.61 4.89
N SER A 29 -12.44 5.29 5.76
CA SER A 29 -11.99 5.54 7.14
C SER A 29 -11.84 4.25 7.97
N GLU A 30 -12.57 3.19 7.60
CA GLU A 30 -12.51 1.89 8.25
C GLU A 30 -11.45 0.94 7.67
N MET A 31 -10.74 1.34 6.62
CA MET A 31 -9.70 0.48 6.05
C MET A 31 -8.56 0.27 7.04
N SER A 32 -7.98 -0.92 7.01
CA SER A 32 -6.84 -1.31 7.85
C SER A 32 -5.71 -1.94 7.05
N PHE A 33 -5.83 -1.95 5.71
CA PHE A 33 -4.79 -2.36 4.77
C PHE A 33 -4.88 -1.55 3.49
N PHE A 34 -3.73 -1.17 2.93
CA PHE A 34 -3.62 -0.67 1.56
C PHE A 34 -2.20 -0.85 1.01
N VAL A 35 -2.06 -0.78 -0.32
CA VAL A 35 -0.78 -0.56 -1.01
C VAL A 35 -0.58 0.94 -1.16
N THR A 36 0.58 1.50 -0.83
CA THR A 36 0.81 2.94 -1.02
C THR A 36 0.53 3.36 -2.46
N SER A 37 -0.26 4.41 -2.70
CA SER A 37 -0.42 4.97 -4.06
C SER A 37 0.86 5.61 -4.60
N ALA A 38 1.76 6.05 -3.72
CA ALA A 38 3.06 6.59 -4.06
C ALA A 38 4.09 6.40 -2.95
N GLY A 39 5.28 5.93 -3.32
CA GLY A 39 6.47 5.92 -2.46
C GLY A 39 7.06 7.32 -2.24
N PRO A 40 8.20 7.42 -1.53
CA PRO A 40 8.87 8.71 -1.25
C PRO A 40 9.64 9.28 -2.45
N GLY A 41 9.74 8.54 -3.56
CA GLY A 41 10.46 8.97 -4.77
C GLY A 41 11.99 8.83 -4.68
N LYS A 42 12.49 8.11 -3.66
CA LYS A 42 13.92 7.86 -3.43
C LYS A 42 14.29 6.37 -3.58
N GLY A 43 13.53 5.62 -4.38
CA GLY A 43 13.74 4.18 -4.52
C GLY A 43 13.54 3.46 -3.18
N GLY A 44 14.53 2.65 -2.78
CA GLY A 44 14.57 1.91 -1.52
C GLY A 44 14.92 2.74 -0.28
N ASP A 45 15.33 4.01 -0.42
CA ASP A 45 15.52 4.91 0.73
C ASP A 45 14.16 5.45 1.17
N LEU A 46 13.61 4.78 2.19
CA LEU A 46 12.34 5.16 2.81
C LEU A 46 12.54 5.99 4.08
N GLY A 47 13.79 6.33 4.44
CA GLY A 47 14.12 6.89 5.75
C GLY A 47 14.07 5.85 6.87
N GLY A 48 14.40 4.59 6.55
CA GLY A 48 14.23 3.45 7.45
C GLY A 48 12.77 3.09 7.68
N LEU A 49 12.53 2.18 8.63
CA LEU A 49 11.16 1.78 9.01
C LEU A 49 10.31 2.96 9.49
N SER A 50 10.92 3.91 10.21
CA SER A 50 10.20 5.10 10.70
C SER A 50 9.69 5.98 9.56
N GLY A 51 10.48 6.20 8.51
CA GLY A 51 10.03 7.00 7.37
C GLY A 51 8.98 6.28 6.52
N ALA A 52 9.08 4.95 6.40
CA ALA A 52 8.06 4.13 5.77
C ALA A 52 6.72 4.17 6.54
N ASP A 53 6.76 4.07 7.87
CA ASP A 53 5.57 4.19 8.73
C ASP A 53 4.94 5.57 8.64
N GLN A 54 5.75 6.65 8.63
CA GLN A 54 5.26 8.02 8.42
C GLN A 54 4.54 8.17 7.09
N ARG A 55 5.05 7.54 6.02
CA ARG A 55 4.36 7.53 4.72
C ARG A 55 3.02 6.80 4.80
N CYS A 56 2.94 5.66 5.47
CA CYS A 56 1.67 4.97 5.70
C CYS A 56 0.69 5.85 6.49
N GLN A 57 1.15 6.50 7.55
CA GLN A 57 0.32 7.38 8.37
C GLN A 57 -0.22 8.57 7.56
N LEU A 58 0.62 9.19 6.73
CA LEU A 58 0.24 10.31 5.87
C LEU A 58 -0.84 9.91 4.86
N LEU A 59 -0.64 8.79 4.16
CA LEU A 59 -1.57 8.30 3.14
C LEU A 59 -2.90 7.83 3.75
N GLY A 60 -2.84 7.04 4.83
CA GLY A 60 -4.03 6.60 5.55
C GLY A 60 -4.81 7.78 6.13
N GLY A 61 -4.12 8.78 6.68
CA GLY A 61 -4.72 10.03 7.17
C GLY A 61 -5.42 10.82 6.06
N ALA A 62 -4.79 10.98 4.90
CA ALA A 62 -5.38 11.67 3.76
C ALA A 62 -6.65 10.98 3.23
N ALA A 63 -6.77 9.67 3.42
CA ALA A 63 -7.96 8.88 3.07
C ALA A 63 -9.00 8.79 4.21
N GLY A 64 -8.80 9.50 5.33
CA GLY A 64 -9.76 9.55 6.44
C GLY A 64 -9.54 8.52 7.54
N ALA A 65 -8.52 7.66 7.44
CA ALA A 65 -8.15 6.65 8.44
C ALA A 65 -7.01 7.11 9.37
N GLY A 66 -6.97 8.41 9.68
CA GLY A 66 -5.86 9.05 10.41
C GLY A 66 -5.79 8.77 11.90
N THR A 67 -6.87 8.26 12.50
CA THR A 67 -6.93 7.87 13.92
C THR A 67 -6.25 6.53 14.19
N LYS A 68 -6.03 5.72 13.14
CA LYS A 68 -5.35 4.43 13.22
C LYS A 68 -3.84 4.63 13.29
N THR A 69 -3.16 3.67 13.91
CA THR A 69 -1.69 3.59 13.87
C THR A 69 -1.26 2.70 12.71
N TRP A 70 -0.54 3.28 11.75
CA TRP A 70 -0.12 2.59 10.54
C TRP A 70 1.36 2.18 10.55
N HIS A 71 1.63 0.95 10.13
CA HIS A 71 2.99 0.45 9.92
C HIS A 71 3.17 -0.09 8.50
N ALA A 72 4.35 0.17 7.94
CA ALA A 72 4.79 -0.44 6.69
C ALA A 72 5.18 -1.90 6.92
N TYR A 73 4.68 -2.80 6.06
CA TYR A 73 5.05 -4.21 6.07
C TYR A 73 6.43 -4.40 5.42
N LEU A 74 7.45 -4.15 6.23
CA LEU A 74 8.85 -4.18 5.83
C LEU A 74 9.67 -4.84 6.94
N SER A 75 10.49 -5.81 6.56
CA SER A 75 11.50 -6.37 7.46
C SER A 75 12.82 -5.60 7.33
N THR A 76 13.66 -5.66 8.35
CA THR A 76 15.07 -5.25 8.28
C THR A 76 15.97 -6.48 8.35
N GLN A 77 17.28 -6.31 8.22
CA GLN A 77 18.27 -7.38 8.15
C GLN A 77 19.49 -7.05 9.03
N GLY A 78 20.16 -8.09 9.53
CA GLY A 78 21.34 -7.97 10.38
C GLY A 78 21.04 -8.09 11.88
N THR A 79 21.96 -7.62 12.72
CA THR A 79 21.80 -7.65 14.17
C THR A 79 20.60 -6.82 14.60
N GLY A 80 19.66 -7.43 15.32
CA GLY A 80 18.42 -6.77 15.72
C GLY A 80 17.43 -6.59 14.56
N ALA A 81 17.52 -7.43 13.52
CA ALA A 81 16.55 -7.46 12.45
C ALA A 81 15.12 -7.53 12.99
N VAL A 82 14.23 -6.78 12.34
CA VAL A 82 12.82 -6.68 12.69
C VAL A 82 12.02 -7.39 11.62
N ASN A 83 11.11 -8.26 12.03
CA ASN A 83 10.20 -8.95 11.13
C ASN A 83 9.00 -8.05 10.80
N ALA A 84 8.58 -8.02 9.54
CA ALA A 84 7.39 -7.31 9.11
C ALA A 84 6.13 -7.82 9.84
N ARG A 85 6.01 -9.15 9.97
CA ARG A 85 4.85 -9.81 10.60
C ARG A 85 4.60 -9.37 12.06
N ASP A 86 5.64 -9.00 12.79
CA ASP A 86 5.54 -8.66 14.22
C ASP A 86 5.08 -7.20 14.42
N ARG A 87 5.09 -6.38 13.36
CA ARG A 87 4.80 -4.94 13.42
C ARG A 87 3.40 -4.56 12.98
N ILE A 88 2.71 -5.42 12.24
CA ILE A 88 1.45 -5.06 11.55
C ILE A 88 0.18 -5.39 12.33
N GLY A 89 0.30 -5.81 13.59
CA GLY A 89 -0.83 -6.13 14.44
C GLY A 89 -1.33 -7.55 14.23
N ARG A 90 -2.55 -7.85 14.69
CA ARG A 90 -3.12 -9.22 14.69
C ARG A 90 -4.28 -9.42 13.72
N GLY A 91 -4.67 -8.39 12.97
CA GLY A 91 -5.86 -8.39 12.13
C GLY A 91 -7.17 -8.17 12.91
N PRO A 92 -8.32 -8.22 12.22
CA PRO A 92 -8.47 -8.39 10.78
C PRO A 92 -7.99 -7.16 10.00
N TRP A 93 -7.53 -7.38 8.77
CA TRP A 93 -7.20 -6.29 7.86
C TRP A 93 -8.15 -6.28 6.67
N GLN A 94 -8.66 -5.09 6.32
CA GLN A 94 -9.56 -4.88 5.19
C GLN A 94 -9.09 -3.72 4.33
N ASN A 95 -9.34 -3.80 3.02
CA ASN A 95 -8.99 -2.73 2.09
C ASN A 95 -9.98 -1.55 2.16
N ALA A 96 -9.72 -0.50 1.36
CA ALA A 96 -10.58 0.68 1.22
C ALA A 96 -12.02 0.41 0.76
N LYS A 97 -12.31 -0.81 0.28
CA LYS A 97 -13.66 -1.29 -0.06
C LYS A 97 -14.19 -2.31 0.95
N GLY A 98 -13.64 -2.35 2.16
CA GLY A 98 -14.10 -3.23 3.25
C GLY A 98 -13.96 -4.73 2.96
N ILE A 99 -13.23 -5.12 1.91
CA ILE A 99 -12.95 -6.52 1.63
C ILE A 99 -11.86 -6.97 2.60
N VAL A 100 -12.13 -8.03 3.36
CA VAL A 100 -11.19 -8.62 4.32
C VAL A 100 -10.05 -9.30 3.56
N ILE A 101 -8.84 -8.85 3.81
CA ILE A 101 -7.60 -9.36 3.23
C ILE A 101 -7.09 -10.58 3.99
N ALA A 102 -7.15 -10.51 5.32
CA ALA A 102 -6.86 -11.62 6.23
C ALA A 102 -7.44 -11.31 7.60
N LYS A 103 -7.96 -12.33 8.29
CA LYS A 103 -8.51 -12.19 9.64
C LYS A 103 -7.43 -12.19 10.72
N ASP A 104 -6.29 -12.83 10.44
CA ASP A 104 -5.18 -13.00 11.36
C ASP A 104 -3.85 -13.23 10.63
N LEU A 105 -2.75 -13.28 11.40
CA LEU A 105 -1.39 -13.50 10.86
C LEU A 105 -1.22 -14.86 10.17
N ALA A 106 -1.94 -15.89 10.60
CA ALA A 106 -1.82 -17.22 10.00
C ALA A 106 -2.48 -17.24 8.62
N GLU A 107 -3.64 -16.60 8.47
CA GLU A 107 -4.28 -16.40 7.18
C GLU A 107 -3.44 -15.48 6.28
N LEU A 108 -2.89 -14.38 6.82
CA LEU A 108 -2.08 -13.43 6.06
C LEU A 108 -0.85 -14.09 5.42
N HIS A 109 -0.15 -14.98 6.12
CA HIS A 109 1.03 -15.68 5.58
C HIS A 109 0.68 -17.06 5.00
N GLY A 110 -0.60 -17.41 4.97
CA GLY A 110 -1.13 -18.60 4.32
C GLY A 110 -2.00 -18.21 3.13
N LYS A 111 -3.28 -18.57 3.19
CA LYS A 111 -4.27 -18.27 2.14
C LYS A 111 -4.99 -16.96 2.45
N ASN A 112 -4.38 -15.84 2.05
CA ASN A 112 -4.97 -14.51 2.16
C ASN A 112 -5.71 -14.09 0.87
N ASP A 113 -6.36 -12.93 0.93
CA ASP A 113 -7.04 -12.31 -0.21
C ASP A 113 -6.25 -11.09 -0.76
N ILE A 114 -4.92 -11.19 -0.84
CA ILE A 114 -4.09 -10.23 -1.60
C ILE A 114 -4.03 -10.69 -3.06
N THR A 115 -4.73 -9.95 -3.91
CA THR A 115 -4.84 -10.14 -5.36
C THR A 115 -4.81 -8.79 -6.08
N LYS A 116 -4.72 -8.79 -7.41
CA LYS A 116 -4.82 -7.55 -8.21
C LYS A 116 -6.08 -6.75 -7.90
N GLN A 117 -7.19 -7.44 -7.62
CA GLN A 117 -8.50 -6.83 -7.38
C GLN A 117 -8.65 -6.24 -5.98
N THR A 118 -7.90 -6.75 -5.01
CA THR A 118 -8.11 -6.49 -3.58
C THR A 118 -6.96 -5.71 -2.94
N ALA A 119 -5.75 -5.75 -3.52
CA ALA A 119 -4.60 -4.95 -3.14
C ALA A 119 -4.73 -3.51 -3.67
N LEU A 120 -5.68 -2.78 -3.09
CA LEU A 120 -6.03 -1.42 -3.48
C LEU A 120 -5.14 -0.37 -2.78
N THR A 121 -5.09 0.82 -3.37
CA THR A 121 -4.49 1.98 -2.72
C THR A 121 -5.35 2.50 -1.56
N GLU A 122 -4.79 3.42 -0.77
CA GLU A 122 -5.54 4.13 0.28
C GLU A 122 -6.78 4.85 -0.27
N LYS A 123 -6.80 5.15 -1.57
CA LYS A 123 -7.92 5.77 -2.29
C LYS A 123 -8.93 4.76 -2.83
N GLY A 124 -8.69 3.46 -2.65
CA GLY A 124 -9.51 2.39 -3.22
C GLY A 124 -9.31 2.15 -4.71
N GLU A 125 -8.20 2.65 -5.26
CA GLU A 125 -7.82 2.47 -6.66
C GLU A 125 -7.06 1.16 -6.85
N MET A 126 -7.18 0.54 -8.02
CA MET A 126 -6.41 -0.64 -8.37
C MET A 126 -4.96 -0.24 -8.68
N VAL A 127 -4.00 -1.02 -8.19
CA VAL A 127 -2.59 -0.85 -8.55
C VAL A 127 -2.33 -1.53 -9.89
N ASN A 128 -1.54 -0.89 -10.75
CA ASN A 128 -1.13 -1.50 -12.02
C ASN A 128 -0.30 -2.76 -11.75
N GLY A 129 -0.75 -3.88 -12.32
CA GLY A 129 -0.07 -5.17 -12.28
C GLY A 129 0.69 -5.48 -13.57
N ARG A 130 1.15 -6.73 -13.65
CA ARG A 130 1.76 -7.27 -14.85
C ARG A 130 0.79 -7.15 -16.03
N GLY A 131 1.29 -6.61 -17.15
CA GLY A 131 0.52 -6.35 -18.36
C GLY A 131 -0.06 -4.93 -18.46
N ASP A 132 -0.06 -4.16 -17.37
CA ASP A 132 -0.49 -2.76 -17.39
C ASP A 132 0.69 -1.82 -17.71
N THR A 133 0.38 -0.58 -18.09
CA THR A 133 1.39 0.47 -18.36
C THR A 133 1.18 1.69 -17.46
N PRO A 134 2.18 2.10 -16.66
CA PRO A 134 3.43 1.38 -16.39
C PRO A 134 3.17 0.12 -15.54
N ASN A 135 4.06 -0.87 -15.61
CA ASN A 135 4.05 -2.03 -14.71
C ASN A 135 4.51 -1.58 -13.31
N MET A 136 3.71 -1.89 -12.27
CA MET A 136 3.99 -1.51 -10.88
C MET A 136 3.71 -2.68 -9.93
N HIS A 137 3.90 -3.92 -10.41
CA HIS A 137 3.44 -5.09 -9.69
C HIS A 137 4.31 -5.51 -8.50
N ASP A 138 5.60 -5.17 -8.54
CA ASP A 138 6.54 -5.43 -7.45
C ASP A 138 6.31 -4.47 -6.29
N ILE A 139 6.12 -5.05 -5.11
CA ILE A 139 5.93 -4.36 -3.84
C ILE A 139 7.09 -4.68 -2.91
N LEU A 140 7.73 -3.65 -2.35
CA LEU A 140 8.84 -3.78 -1.41
C LEU A 140 8.38 -4.46 -0.11
N THR A 141 9.14 -5.45 0.37
CA THR A 141 8.84 -6.17 1.62
C THR A 141 10.07 -6.49 2.47
N GLY A 142 11.20 -6.82 1.82
CA GLY A 142 12.40 -7.30 2.51
C GLY A 142 12.21 -8.56 3.34
N SER A 143 11.13 -9.32 3.09
CA SER A 143 10.66 -10.38 3.98
C SER A 143 10.67 -11.74 3.31
N GLN A 144 10.84 -12.80 4.09
CA GLN A 144 10.59 -14.18 3.68
C GLN A 144 9.07 -14.43 3.56
N PRO A 145 8.61 -15.54 2.96
CA PRO A 145 7.19 -15.81 2.75
C PRO A 145 6.36 -15.79 4.04
N ASP A 146 6.96 -16.21 5.16
CA ASP A 146 6.34 -16.20 6.49
C ASP A 146 6.37 -14.83 7.19
N GLY A 147 6.85 -13.79 6.51
CA GLY A 147 6.92 -12.42 7.03
C GLY A 147 8.09 -12.15 7.99
N THR A 148 9.03 -13.07 8.09
CA THR A 148 10.28 -12.88 8.85
C THR A 148 11.36 -12.18 8.02
N ALA A 149 12.31 -11.57 8.72
CA ALA A 149 13.50 -11.01 8.11
C ALA A 149 14.38 -12.09 7.46
N PHE A 150 15.10 -11.74 6.39
CA PHE A 150 16.22 -12.55 5.92
C PHE A 150 17.37 -12.52 6.94
N ALA A 151 18.16 -13.59 6.97
CA ALA A 151 19.42 -13.61 7.71
C ALA A 151 20.42 -12.58 7.14
N ALA A 152 21.44 -12.21 7.90
CA ALA A 152 22.53 -11.36 7.41
C ALA A 152 23.22 -11.99 6.18
N GLY A 153 23.70 -11.16 5.25
CA GLY A 153 24.33 -11.62 4.01
C GLY A 153 24.05 -10.66 2.86
N GLU A 154 23.55 -11.20 1.75
CA GLU A 154 23.08 -10.38 0.62
C GLU A 154 21.98 -9.41 1.08
N ASP A 155 22.10 -8.15 0.70
CA ASP A 155 21.11 -7.12 1.02
C ASP A 155 19.75 -7.47 0.39
N ARG A 156 18.72 -7.56 1.24
CA ARG A 156 17.32 -7.76 0.84
C ARG A 156 16.43 -6.61 1.28
N THR A 157 16.98 -5.50 1.75
CA THR A 157 16.21 -4.40 2.35
C THR A 157 16.66 -3.02 1.90
N CYS A 158 17.51 -2.93 0.87
CA CYS A 158 18.14 -1.67 0.46
C CYS A 158 18.82 -0.95 1.63
N GLY A 159 19.65 -1.68 2.37
CA GLY A 159 20.35 -1.18 3.55
C GLY A 159 19.39 -0.78 4.67
N ASN A 160 18.42 -1.64 4.98
CA ASN A 160 17.37 -1.36 5.96
C ASN A 160 16.59 -0.08 5.62
N TRP A 161 16.27 0.07 4.33
CA TRP A 161 15.44 1.13 3.76
C TRP A 161 16.07 2.52 3.84
N THR A 162 17.39 2.60 3.70
CA THR A 162 18.15 3.86 3.77
C THR A 162 19.02 4.12 2.54
N LYS A 163 18.95 3.25 1.52
CA LYS A 163 19.76 3.37 0.30
C LYS A 163 18.91 3.47 -0.96
N SER A 164 19.33 4.34 -1.86
CA SER A 164 18.73 4.56 -3.17
C SER A 164 19.64 4.14 -4.34
N GLY A 165 20.60 3.24 -4.10
CA GLY A 165 21.62 2.82 -5.08
C GLY A 165 21.97 1.34 -4.96
N GLN A 166 23.19 1.02 -4.56
CA GLN A 166 23.65 -0.37 -4.43
C GLN A 166 22.94 -1.14 -3.31
N GLY A 167 22.42 -2.32 -3.66
CA GLY A 167 21.71 -3.26 -2.78
C GLY A 167 20.47 -3.81 -3.49
N ALA A 168 19.78 -4.76 -2.87
CA ALA A 168 18.49 -5.20 -3.39
C ALA A 168 17.44 -5.14 -2.28
N ALA A 169 16.18 -5.00 -2.68
CA ALA A 169 15.04 -5.26 -1.82
C ALA A 169 14.41 -6.59 -2.23
N MET A 170 14.06 -7.46 -1.29
CA MET A 170 13.10 -8.50 -1.59
C MET A 170 11.75 -7.84 -1.89
N VAL A 171 11.16 -8.21 -3.02
CA VAL A 171 9.82 -7.79 -3.43
C VAL A 171 8.87 -8.97 -3.48
N GLY A 172 7.59 -8.70 -3.42
CA GLY A 172 6.55 -9.65 -3.82
C GLY A 172 5.54 -9.01 -4.76
N HIS A 173 4.62 -9.81 -5.30
CA HIS A 173 3.70 -9.36 -6.34
C HIS A 173 2.28 -9.24 -5.79
N HIS A 174 1.75 -8.03 -5.74
CA HIS A 174 0.36 -7.80 -5.29
C HIS A 174 -0.69 -8.47 -6.19
N ASP A 175 -0.34 -8.71 -7.45
CA ASP A 175 -1.21 -9.31 -8.46
C ASP A 175 -1.13 -10.83 -8.53
N ARG A 176 -0.25 -11.46 -7.73
CA ARG A 176 0.01 -12.91 -7.71
C ARG A 176 0.44 -13.49 -9.06
N GLN A 177 1.06 -12.69 -9.92
CA GLN A 177 1.57 -13.14 -11.22
C GLN A 177 3.09 -13.14 -11.25
N GLY A 178 3.69 -14.15 -11.89
CA GLY A 178 5.12 -14.19 -12.17
C GLY A 178 5.43 -14.83 -13.51
N LEU A 179 6.72 -15.04 -13.78
CA LEU A 179 7.17 -15.64 -15.04
C LEU A 179 7.01 -17.17 -15.08
N ARG A 180 6.86 -17.80 -13.91
CA ARG A 180 6.72 -19.24 -13.74
C ARG A 180 5.50 -19.56 -12.89
N ASP A 181 5.04 -20.80 -13.01
CA ASP A 181 3.92 -21.34 -12.24
C ASP A 181 4.43 -22.02 -10.95
N ASP A 182 5.06 -21.23 -10.06
CA ASP A 182 5.58 -21.69 -8.77
C ASP A 182 5.25 -20.71 -7.64
N ASP A 183 5.37 -21.17 -6.39
CA ASP A 183 4.99 -20.40 -5.20
C ASP A 183 5.79 -19.11 -5.05
N ALA A 184 7.10 -19.14 -5.35
CA ALA A 184 7.94 -17.96 -5.27
C ALA A 184 7.46 -16.89 -6.26
N SER A 185 7.23 -17.27 -7.52
CA SER A 185 6.79 -16.37 -8.59
C SER A 185 5.41 -15.75 -8.35
N LYS A 186 4.58 -16.35 -7.50
CA LYS A 186 3.25 -15.85 -7.11
C LYS A 186 3.21 -15.30 -5.69
N SER A 187 4.35 -15.23 -5.00
CA SER A 187 4.42 -14.76 -3.63
C SER A 187 4.13 -13.26 -3.56
N TRP A 188 3.20 -12.86 -2.68
CA TRP A 188 2.86 -11.44 -2.49
C TRP A 188 3.93 -10.66 -1.74
N ASN A 189 4.81 -11.36 -1.01
CA ASN A 189 5.81 -10.75 -0.15
C ASN A 189 7.25 -11.27 -0.33
N SER A 190 7.51 -12.30 -1.12
CA SER A 190 8.86 -12.89 -1.22
C SER A 190 9.06 -13.62 -2.55
N SER A 191 9.07 -12.87 -3.65
CA SER A 191 9.21 -13.40 -5.01
C SER A 191 10.66 -13.37 -5.49
N HIS A 192 11.25 -12.18 -5.60
CA HIS A 192 12.63 -12.02 -6.06
C HIS A 192 13.29 -10.74 -5.50
N PRO A 193 14.62 -10.66 -5.49
CA PRO A 193 15.30 -9.40 -5.24
C PRO A 193 15.04 -8.41 -6.39
N SER A 194 15.00 -7.11 -6.07
CA SER A 194 15.08 -6.04 -7.05
C SER A 194 16.45 -6.03 -7.75
N ARG A 195 16.51 -5.42 -8.92
CA ARG A 195 17.71 -5.42 -9.77
C ARG A 195 17.77 -4.15 -10.62
N GLY A 196 18.95 -3.88 -11.15
CA GLY A 196 19.13 -2.80 -12.13
C GLY A 196 20.58 -2.34 -12.20
N PRO A 197 20.90 -1.53 -13.22
CA PRO A 197 22.26 -1.05 -13.46
C PRO A 197 22.82 -0.15 -12.34
N GLU A 198 21.97 0.50 -11.54
CA GLU A 198 22.40 1.35 -10.41
C GLU A 198 22.55 0.55 -9.10
N GLY A 199 22.34 -0.76 -9.16
CA GLY A 199 22.62 -1.71 -8.10
C GLY A 199 21.39 -2.33 -7.43
N GLY A 200 20.18 -1.86 -7.74
CA GLY A 200 18.90 -2.50 -7.42
C GLY A 200 17.94 -1.68 -6.54
N CYS A 201 18.39 -0.60 -5.91
CA CYS A 201 17.58 0.19 -4.98
C CYS A 201 17.22 1.60 -5.46
N SER A 202 17.70 2.04 -6.62
CA SER A 202 17.29 3.34 -7.15
C SER A 202 15.84 3.30 -7.68
N GLN A 203 15.21 4.47 -7.80
CA GLN A 203 13.85 4.53 -8.35
C GLN A 203 13.78 3.97 -9.78
N ASN A 204 14.82 4.20 -10.59
CA ASN A 204 14.91 3.68 -11.95
C ASN A 204 15.05 2.16 -11.93
N ASP A 205 15.89 1.62 -11.05
CA ASP A 205 16.08 0.19 -10.90
C ASP A 205 14.78 -0.52 -10.49
N LEU A 206 14.06 0.03 -9.50
CA LEU A 206 12.76 -0.53 -9.09
C LEU A 206 11.74 -0.52 -10.24
N LYS A 207 11.68 0.56 -11.04
CA LYS A 207 10.85 0.62 -12.24
C LYS A 207 11.26 -0.41 -13.30
N SER A 208 12.56 -0.57 -13.51
CA SER A 208 13.11 -1.54 -14.48
C SER A 208 12.92 -3.00 -14.03
N THR A 209 12.82 -3.23 -12.72
CA THR A 209 12.53 -4.55 -12.13
C THR A 209 11.08 -4.95 -12.44
N GLY A 210 10.13 -4.02 -12.27
CA GLY A 210 8.70 -4.27 -12.39
C GLY A 210 7.83 -3.54 -11.36
N GLY A 211 8.42 -2.72 -10.49
CA GLY A 211 7.73 -1.99 -9.42
C GLY A 211 7.77 -0.48 -9.57
N ASN A 212 7.50 0.21 -8.47
CA ASN A 212 7.64 1.67 -8.40
C ASN A 212 8.03 2.17 -6.99
N GLY A 213 8.61 1.30 -6.16
CA GLY A 213 8.90 1.60 -4.75
C GLY A 213 7.65 1.71 -3.89
N LEU A 214 6.61 0.94 -4.24
CA LEU A 214 5.39 0.83 -3.45
C LEU A 214 5.59 -0.23 -2.35
N PHE A 215 4.86 -0.10 -1.25
CA PHE A 215 4.86 -1.05 -0.14
C PHE A 215 3.47 -1.17 0.48
N TYR A 216 3.25 -2.20 1.29
CA TYR A 216 1.99 -2.39 2.01
C TYR A 216 1.99 -1.64 3.33
N CYS A 217 0.82 -1.10 3.69
CA CYS A 217 0.56 -0.43 4.95
C CYS A 217 -0.56 -1.17 5.69
N PHE A 218 -0.33 -1.47 6.97
CA PHE A 218 -1.28 -2.16 7.83
C PHE A 218 -1.55 -1.34 9.08
N ALA A 219 -2.83 -1.22 9.45
CA ALA A 219 -3.22 -0.64 10.72
C ALA A 219 -3.02 -1.66 11.86
N THR A 220 -2.57 -1.18 13.01
CA THR A 220 -2.33 -2.01 14.21
C THR A 220 -3.31 -1.78 15.34
N LYS A 221 -3.95 -0.60 15.34
CA LYS A 221 -4.94 -0.12 16.29
C LYS A 221 -5.84 0.87 15.58
#